data_AF-A0A7Y4AQW0-F1
#
_entry.id   AF-A0A7Y4AQW0-F1
#
_cell.length_a   1.000
_cell.length_b   1.000
_cell.length_c   1.000
_cell.angle_alpha   90.00
_cell.angle_beta   90.00
_cell.angle_gamma   90.00
#
_symmetry.space_group_name_H-M   'P 1'
#
loop_
_entity.id
_entity.type
_entity.pdbx_description
1 polymer ?
#
loop_
_entity_poly.entity_id
_entity_poly.type
_entity_poly.pdbx_seq_one_letter_code
_entity_poly.pdbx_strand_id
1 'polypeptide(L)' 'MSNDKFESYSRDLGTLVKEYALESISESNADKSDFNTGYMMAFHRIVTLMQQQAEVFEIDLKDIGLDDLPEDEFFN' A
#
# COMPACT_ATOMS: atom_id res chain seq x y z
N MET A 1 -22.36 16.51 6.69
CA MET A 1 -22.38 15.07 7.04
C MET A 1 -21.41 14.38 6.09
N SER A 2 -20.10 14.68 6.12
CA SER A 2 -19.42 14.63 4.80
C SER A 2 -17.90 14.64 4.69
N ASN A 3 -17.06 14.72 5.72
CA ASN A 3 -15.60 14.54 5.54
C ASN A 3 -15.03 13.41 6.41
N ASP A 4 -15.34 13.42 7.70
CA ASP A 4 -14.72 12.51 8.68
C ASP A 4 -14.88 11.02 8.32
N LYS A 5 -16.02 10.63 7.74
CA LYS A 5 -16.25 9.23 7.31
C LYS A 5 -15.38 8.82 6.13
N PHE A 6 -15.21 9.72 5.15
CA PHE A 6 -14.38 9.44 3.98
C PHE A 6 -12.90 9.51 4.31
N GLU A 7 -12.49 10.44 5.17
CA GLU A 7 -11.13 10.51 5.72
C GLU A 7 -10.80 9.25 6.51
N SER A 8 -11.69 8.84 7.43
CA SER A 8 -11.51 7.60 8.21
C SER A 8 -11.46 6.38 7.31
N TYR A 9 -12.36 6.27 6.32
CA TYR A 9 -12.35 5.18 5.35
C TYR A 9 -11.05 5.16 4.54
N SER A 10 -10.58 6.30 4.05
CA SER A 10 -9.37 6.38 3.22
C SER A 10 -8.13 5.99 4.01
N ARG A 11 -8.02 6.47 5.25
CA ARG A 11 -6.92 6.12 6.17
C ARG A 11 -6.93 4.64 6.53
N ASP A 12 -8.10 4.10 6.88
CA ASP A 12 -8.24 2.70 7.26
C ASP A 12 -7.96 1.77 6.06
N LEU A 13 -8.55 2.06 4.89
CA LEU A 13 -8.30 1.29 3.68
C LEU A 13 -6.82 1.29 3.30
N GLY A 14 -6.16 2.46 3.30
CA GLY A 14 -4.73 2.50 2.96
C GLY A 14 -3.87 1.79 4.00
N THR A 15 -4.24 1.83 5.27
CA THR A 15 -3.58 1.02 6.32
C THR A 15 -3.71 -0.47 6.05
N LEU A 16 -4.92 -0.97 5.73
CA LEU A 16 -5.15 -2.38 5.42
C LEU A 16 -4.43 -2.82 4.13
N VAL A 17 -4.43 -1.98 3.10
CA VAL A 17 -3.68 -2.25 1.85
C VAL A 17 -2.18 -2.34 2.14
N LYS A 18 -1.64 -1.44 2.97
CA LYS A 18 -0.25 -1.49 3.43
C LYS A 18 0.06 -2.78 4.19
N GLU A 19 -0.80 -3.19 5.12
CA GLU A 19 -0.62 -4.43 5.88
C GLU A 19 -0.58 -5.66 4.97
N TYR A 20 -1.51 -5.78 4.02
CA TYR A 20 -1.49 -6.88 3.06
C TYR A 20 -0.30 -6.83 2.10
N ALA A 21 0.16 -5.64 1.71
CA ALA A 21 1.38 -5.50 0.93
C ALA A 21 2.60 -6.03 1.69
N LEU A 22 2.77 -5.64 2.95
CA LEU A 22 3.86 -6.12 3.81
C LEU A 22 3.80 -7.64 4.03
N GLU A 23 2.60 -8.18 4.24
CA GLU A 23 2.39 -9.64 4.33
C GLU A 23 2.83 -10.33 3.03
N SER A 24 2.42 -9.81 1.88
CA SER A 24 2.79 -10.39 0.57
C SER A 24 4.30 -10.35 0.30
N ILE A 25 5.01 -9.31 0.76
CA ILE A 25 6.48 -9.22 0.69
C ILE A 25 7.10 -10.32 1.56
N SER A 26 6.61 -10.48 2.79
CA SER A 26 7.06 -11.53 3.70
C SER A 26 6.82 -12.93 3.12
N GLU A 27 5.66 -13.19 2.53
CA GLU A 27 5.32 -14.48 1.90
C GLU A 27 6.19 -14.76 0.67
N SER A 28 6.38 -13.77 -0.21
CA SER A 28 7.27 -13.86 -1.38
C SER A 28 8.72 -14.14 -0.97
N ASN A 29 9.20 -13.50 0.11
CA ASN A 29 10.54 -13.73 0.64
C ASN A 29 10.71 -15.10 1.30
N ALA A 30 9.66 -15.65 1.91
CA ALA A 30 9.67 -17.01 2.44
C ALA A 30 9.60 -18.09 1.34
N ASP A 31 8.83 -17.85 0.28
CA ASP A 31 8.69 -18.74 -0.88
C ASP A 31 8.57 -17.93 -2.18
N LYS A 32 9.65 -17.92 -2.96
CA LYS A 32 9.77 -17.21 -4.25
C LYS A 32 9.06 -17.94 -5.40
N SER A 33 7.88 -18.48 -5.15
CA SER A 33 7.03 -19.04 -6.18
C SER A 33 6.51 -17.93 -7.13
N ASP A 34 6.21 -18.29 -8.38
CA ASP A 34 5.63 -17.35 -9.35
C ASP A 34 4.33 -16.72 -8.83
N PHE A 35 3.56 -17.49 -8.06
CA PHE A 35 2.31 -17.02 -7.46
C PHE A 35 2.56 -15.95 -6.40
N ASN A 36 3.41 -16.21 -5.40
CA ASN A 36 3.68 -15.24 -4.32
C ASN A 36 4.35 -13.98 -4.87
N THR A 37 5.29 -14.15 -5.80
CA THR A 37 5.93 -13.03 -6.50
C THR A 37 4.89 -12.20 -7.25
N GLY A 38 3.99 -12.84 -8.01
CA GLY A 38 2.92 -12.16 -8.73
C GLY A 38 1.94 -11.44 -7.80
N TYR A 39 1.59 -12.04 -6.66
CA TYR A 39 0.71 -11.45 -5.66
C TYR A 39 1.33 -10.21 -5.01
N MET A 40 2.61 -10.29 -4.62
CA MET A 40 3.38 -9.15 -4.12
C MET A 40 3.46 -8.01 -5.15
N MET A 41 3.72 -8.33 -6.41
CA MET A 41 3.78 -7.33 -7.49
C MET A 41 2.42 -6.66 -7.75
N ALA A 42 1.30 -7.33 -7.46
CA ALA A 42 -0.02 -6.70 -7.54
C ALA A 42 -0.19 -5.60 -6.48
N PHE A 43 0.30 -5.83 -5.26
CA PHE A 43 0.32 -4.80 -4.22
C PHE A 43 1.29 -3.67 -4.54
N HIS A 44 2.49 -3.96 -5.03
CA HIS A 44 3.42 -2.93 -5.53
C HIS A 44 2.69 -1.99 -6.48
N ARG A 45 1.99 -2.54 -7.48
CA ARG A 45 1.26 -1.73 -8.47
C ARG A 45 0.20 -0.81 -7.85
N ILE A 46 -0.58 -1.32 -6.90
CA ILE A 46 -1.67 -0.55 -6.28
C ILE A 46 -1.12 0.50 -5.31
N VAL A 47 -0.14 0.15 -4.49
CA VAL A 47 0.51 1.07 -3.54
C VAL A 47 1.18 2.22 -4.29
N THR A 48 1.98 1.93 -5.32
CA THR A 48 2.62 2.97 -6.14
C THR A 48 1.57 3.88 -6.79
N LEU A 49 0.46 3.32 -7.29
CA LEU A 49 -0.63 4.14 -7.86
C LEU A 49 -1.25 5.06 -6.80
N MET A 50 -1.50 4.57 -5.58
CA MET A 50 -2.04 5.37 -4.48
C MET A 50 -1.09 6.49 -4.07
N GLN A 51 0.21 6.21 -3.94
CA GLN A 51 1.23 7.21 -3.62
C GLN A 51 1.33 8.29 -4.70
N GLN A 52 1.32 7.91 -5.98
CA GLN A 52 1.30 8.86 -7.11
C GLN A 52 0.04 9.73 -7.12
N GLN A 53 -1.13 9.16 -6.83
CA GLN A 53 -2.35 9.97 -6.70
C GLN A 53 -2.27 10.92 -5.51
N ALA A 54 -1.75 10.47 -4.36
CA ALA A 54 -1.58 11.32 -3.19
C ALA A 54 -0.68 12.53 -3.50
N GLU A 55 0.43 12.32 -4.24
CA GLU A 55 1.29 13.41 -4.72
C GLU A 55 0.52 14.41 -5.60
N VAL A 56 -0.24 13.93 -6.60
CA VAL A 56 -1.03 14.79 -7.51
C VAL A 56 -2.07 15.64 -6.78
N PHE A 57 -2.66 15.11 -5.70
CA PHE A 57 -3.66 15.80 -4.90
C PHE A 57 -3.09 16.52 -3.67
N GLU A 58 -1.76 16.56 -3.51
CA GLU A 58 -1.07 17.15 -2.35
C GLU A 58 -1.54 16.56 -1.01
N ILE A 59 -1.84 15.26 -0.99
CA ILE A 59 -2.25 14.51 0.19
C ILE A 59 -1.01 13.90 0.84
N ASP A 60 -0.80 14.16 2.13
CA ASP A 60 0.26 13.51 2.90
C ASP A 60 -0.05 12.01 3.05
N LEU A 61 0.94 11.15 2.81
CA LEU A 61 0.76 9.69 2.89
C LEU A 61 0.27 9.24 4.28
N LYS A 62 0.63 9.97 5.35
CA LYS A 62 0.14 9.70 6.71
C LYS A 62 -1.39 9.86 6.83
N ASP A 63 -1.98 10.69 5.98
CA ASP A 63 -3.42 10.97 6.03
C ASP A 63 -4.24 9.87 5.36
N ILE A 64 -3.59 9.06 4.51
CA ILE A 64 -4.15 7.86 3.87
C ILE A 64 -3.52 6.56 4.37
N GLY A 65 -2.71 6.59 5.42
CA GLY A 65 -2.14 5.39 6.05
C GLY A 65 -0.98 4.70 5.30
N LEU A 66 -0.29 5.40 4.39
CA LEU A 66 0.78 4.86 3.53
C LEU A 66 2.19 5.39 3.82
N ASP A 67 2.40 6.09 4.95
CA ASP A 67 3.66 6.74 5.32
C ASP A 67 4.84 5.79 5.60
N ASP A 68 4.57 4.56 6.03
CA ASP A 68 5.61 3.60 6.45
C ASP A 68 5.86 2.45 5.45
N LEU A 69 5.61 2.65 4.15
CA LEU A 69 5.90 1.65 3.12
C LEU A 69 6.75 2.25 1.99
N PRO A 70 8.09 2.21 2.10
CA PRO A 70 8.97 2.59 1.01
C PRO A 70 8.81 1.64 -0.18
N GLU A 71 8.92 2.18 -1.40
CA GLU A 71 8.80 1.38 -2.62
C GLU A 71 9.88 0.29 -2.73
N ASP A 72 11.07 0.55 -2.15
CA ASP A 72 12.19 -0.40 -2.15
C ASP A 72 11.89 -1.70 -1.37
N GLU A 73 10.92 -1.70 -0.46
CA GLU A 73 10.53 -2.90 0.29
C GLU A 73 10.03 -4.05 -0.60
N PHE A 74 9.50 -3.73 -1.80
CA PHE A 74 9.02 -4.75 -2.74
C PHE A 74 10.16 -5.45 -3.52
N PHE A 75 11.38 -4.93 -3.43
CA PHE A 75 12.52 -5.41 -4.22
C PHE A 75 13.67 -5.96 -3.36
N ASN A 76 13.50 -5.95 -2.03
CA ASN A 76 14.47 -6.45 -1.05
C ASN A 76 14.38 -7.96 -0.79
#